data_AF-A0A2G6GQ29-F1
#
_entry.id   AF-A0A2G6GQ29-F1
#
_cell.length_a   1.000
_cell.length_b   1.000
_cell.length_c   1.000
_cell.angle_alpha   90.00
_cell.angle_beta   90.00
_cell.angle_gamma   90.00
#
_symmetry.space_group_name_H-M   'P 1'
#
loop_
_entity.id
_entity.type
_entity.pdbx_description
1 polymer ?
#
loop_
_entity_poly.entity_id
_entity_poly.type
_entity_poly.pdbx_seq_one_letter_code
_entity_poly.pdbx_strand_id
1 'polypeptide(L)'
;LDQSISTNMYYDISKFEDNKVPASLLIREESMAYRYGIKTLYYLNSNDNSGEVSQEQAQADDSENENDTQIIDYEDDGCAGGACSV
;
A
#
# COMPACT_ATOMS: atom_id res chain seq x y z
N LEU A 1 7.16 0.06 22.34
CA LEU A 1 7.58 -0.70 21.14
C LEU A 1 8.57 0.17 20.39
N ASP A 2 9.83 -0.19 20.53
CA ASP A 2 10.96 0.64 20.09
C ASP A 2 11.15 0.55 18.58
N GLN A 3 10.70 -0.56 18.00
CA GLN A 3 10.61 -0.82 16.56
C GLN A 3 9.14 -0.77 16.09
N SER A 4 8.90 -1.01 14.81
CA SER A 4 7.56 -1.07 14.23
C SER A 4 7.04 -2.52 14.14
N ILE A 5 5.75 -2.68 13.84
CA ILE A 5 5.10 -3.98 13.64
C ILE A 5 4.65 -4.05 12.17
N SER A 6 4.84 -5.20 11.52
CA SER A 6 4.27 -5.48 10.19
C SER A 6 2.75 -5.66 10.28
N THR A 7 2.02 -4.56 10.39
CA THR A 7 0.56 -4.58 10.41
C THR A 7 0.03 -4.77 8.99
N ASN A 8 -0.76 -5.82 8.77
CA ASN A 8 -1.41 -6.08 7.47
C ASN A 8 -2.84 -5.56 7.49
N MET A 9 -3.32 -5.07 6.35
CA MET A 9 -4.71 -4.75 6.09
C MET A 9 -5.36 -5.92 5.35
N TYR A 10 -6.66 -6.14 5.55
CA TYR A 10 -7.41 -7.19 4.87
C TYR A 10 -8.75 -6.66 4.39
N TYR A 11 -9.01 -6.84 3.09
CA TYR A 11 -10.25 -6.46 2.42
C TYR A 11 -10.90 -7.70 1.82
N ASP A 12 -12.22 -7.75 1.89
CA ASP A 12 -13.03 -8.77 1.27
C ASP A 12 -13.82 -8.12 0.14
N ILE A 13 -13.41 -8.37 -1.10
CA ILE A 13 -13.95 -7.68 -2.28
C ILE A 13 -15.46 -7.94 -2.43
N SER A 14 -15.93 -9.11 -2.01
CA SER A 14 -17.34 -9.51 -2.09
C SER A 14 -18.29 -8.60 -1.29
N LYS A 15 -17.75 -7.79 -0.37
CA LYS A 15 -18.51 -6.86 0.47
C LYS A 15 -18.65 -5.46 -0.11
N PHE A 16 -17.99 -5.16 -1.23
CA PHE A 16 -18.04 -3.85 -1.85
C PHE A 16 -18.93 -3.85 -3.09
N GLU A 17 -19.59 -2.72 -3.33
CA GLU A 17 -20.34 -2.50 -4.57
C GLU A 17 -19.38 -2.58 -5.76
N ASP A 18 -19.87 -3.14 -6.87
CA ASP A 18 -19.09 -3.38 -8.10
C ASP A 18 -17.83 -4.26 -7.96
N ASN A 19 -17.69 -5.01 -6.84
CA ASN A 19 -16.49 -5.82 -6.55
C ASN A 19 -15.19 -5.00 -6.61
N LYS A 20 -15.25 -3.73 -6.18
CA LYS A 20 -14.08 -2.83 -6.16
C LYS A 20 -13.97 -2.14 -4.82
N VAL A 21 -12.76 -2.10 -4.28
CA VAL A 21 -12.49 -1.33 -3.06
C VAL A 21 -12.41 0.15 -3.44
N PRO A 22 -13.26 1.03 -2.88
CA PRO A 22 -13.22 2.45 -3.19
C PRO A 22 -11.95 3.08 -2.63
N ALA A 23 -11.22 3.85 -3.45
CA ALA A 23 -9.97 4.49 -3.04
C ALA A 23 -10.12 5.41 -1.80
N SER A 24 -11.29 6.05 -1.67
CA SER A 24 -11.61 6.88 -0.50
C SER A 24 -11.60 6.10 0.82
N LEU A 25 -11.92 4.80 0.79
CA LEU A 25 -11.86 3.94 1.97
C LEU A 25 -10.42 3.67 2.37
N LEU A 26 -9.55 3.36 1.42
CA LEU A 26 -8.13 3.10 1.66
C LEU A 26 -7.46 4.30 2.35
N ILE A 27 -7.65 5.50 1.79
CA ILE A 27 -7.08 6.75 2.34
C ILE A 27 -7.64 7.02 3.75
N ARG A 28 -8.93 6.75 3.98
CA ARG A 28 -9.55 6.90 5.30
C ARG A 28 -8.93 5.94 6.32
N GLU A 29 -8.63 4.71 5.93
CA GLU A 29 -8.04 3.73 6.82
C GLU A 29 -6.55 3.97 7.07
N GLU A 30 -5.81 4.47 6.08
CA GLU A 30 -4.44 4.95 6.26
C GLU A 30 -4.38 6.13 7.26
N SER A 31 -5.25 7.13 7.08
CA SER A 31 -5.34 8.27 8.00
C SER A 31 -5.83 7.85 9.40
N MET A 32 -6.68 6.83 9.51
CA MET A 32 -7.00 6.21 10.79
C MET A 32 -5.79 5.50 11.41
N ALA A 33 -5.02 4.73 10.64
CA ALA A 33 -3.82 4.06 11.11
C ALA A 33 -2.81 5.08 11.68
N TYR A 34 -2.62 6.19 10.98
CA TYR A 34 -1.83 7.32 11.47
C TYR A 34 -2.38 7.88 12.79
N ARG A 35 -3.69 8.13 12.88
CA ARG A 35 -4.34 8.64 14.10
C ARG A 35 -4.15 7.70 15.30
N TYR A 36 -4.15 6.39 15.07
CA TYR A 36 -3.95 5.39 16.12
C TYR A 36 -2.47 5.09 16.41
N GLY A 37 -1.54 5.78 15.75
CA GLY A 37 -0.11 5.62 15.99
C GLY A 37 0.47 4.32 15.43
N ILE A 38 -0.19 3.71 14.43
CA ILE A 38 0.38 2.59 13.68
C ILE A 38 1.54 3.13 12.85
N LYS A 39 2.71 2.55 13.07
CA LYS A 39 3.98 3.04 12.49
C LYS A 39 4.23 2.54 11.08
N THR A 40 3.78 1.32 10.78
CA THR A 40 4.02 0.67 9.48
C THR A 40 2.83 -0.20 9.09
N LEU A 41 2.45 -0.10 7.82
CA LEU A 41 1.53 -1.01 7.14
C LEU A 41 2.35 -1.83 6.16
N TYR A 42 2.18 -3.16 6.15
CA TYR A 42 3.05 -4.07 5.41
C TYR A 42 2.37 -4.61 4.14
N TYR A 43 1.40 -5.51 4.29
CA TYR A 43 0.61 -6.00 3.16
C TYR A 43 -0.83 -5.51 3.19
N LEU A 44 -1.36 -5.30 1.98
CA LEU A 44 -2.79 -5.10 1.73
C LEU A 44 -3.35 -6.40 1.13
N ASN A 45 -3.93 -7.23 1.99
CA ASN A 45 -4.51 -8.50 1.56
C ASN A 45 -5.92 -8.26 1.04
N SER A 46 -6.25 -8.89 -0.08
CA SER A 46 -7.55 -8.79 -0.72
C SER A 46 -8.06 -10.19 -1.01
N ASN A 47 -9.26 -10.51 -0.52
CA ASN A 47 -9.97 -11.73 -0.91
C ASN A 47 -10.89 -11.41 -2.08
N ASP A 48 -10.48 -11.77 -3.29
CA ASP A 48 -11.26 -11.62 -4.53
C ASP A 48 -11.98 -12.93 -4.94
N ASN A 49 -11.85 -14.01 -4.15
CA ASN A 49 -12.30 -15.38 -4.50
C ASN A 49 -11.74 -15.93 -5.82
N SER A 50 -10.70 -15.34 -6.40
CA SER A 50 -9.93 -15.95 -7.48
C SER A 50 -9.09 -17.07 -6.86
N GLY A 51 -9.49 -18.31 -7.14
CA GLY A 51 -8.84 -19.50 -6.56
C GLY A 51 -7.32 -19.46 -6.73
N GLU A 52 -6.61 -19.79 -5.65
CA GLU A 52 -5.20 -20.14 -5.56
C GLU A 52 -4.30 -19.57 -6.68
N VAL A 53 -4.06 -18.26 -6.67
CA VAL A 53 -2.90 -17.69 -7.33
C VAL A 53 -1.76 -17.73 -6.31
N SER A 54 -0.86 -18.70 -6.45
CA SER A 54 0.37 -18.79 -5.65
C SER A 54 1.08 -17.44 -5.64
N GLN A 55 1.70 -17.08 -4.51
CA GLN A 55 2.50 -15.83 -4.36
C GLN A 55 3.56 -15.63 -5.47
N GLU A 56 3.93 -16.72 -6.16
CA GLU A 56 4.82 -16.73 -7.32
C GLU A 56 4.23 -16.04 -8.57
N GLN A 57 2.91 -16.06 -8.75
CA GLN A 57 2.22 -15.51 -9.92
C GLN A 57 1.86 -14.03 -9.76
N ALA A 58 1.74 -13.53 -8.53
CA ALA A 58 1.51 -12.10 -8.25
C ALA A 58 2.71 -11.20 -8.64
N GLN A 59 3.90 -11.79 -8.87
CA GLN A 59 5.08 -11.08 -9.38
C GLN A 59 5.17 -11.10 -10.92
N ALA A 60 4.33 -11.87 -11.61
CA ALA A 60 4.40 -12.05 -13.06
C ALA A 60 3.37 -11.21 -13.84
N ASP A 61 2.42 -10.57 -13.15
CA ASP A 61 1.33 -9.81 -13.77
C ASP A 61 1.58 -8.28 -13.79
N ASP A 62 2.80 -7.84 -13.46
CA ASP A 62 3.29 -6.46 -13.62
C ASP A 62 3.60 -6.12 -15.09
N SER A 63 2.90 -6.75 -16.04
CA SER A 63 3.14 -6.58 -17.48
C SER A 63 1.83 -6.74 -18.25
N GLU A 64 0.82 -5.91 -17.97
CA GLU A 64 -0.22 -5.48 -18.94
C GLU A 64 -1.30 -4.58 -18.27
N ASN A 65 -0.93 -3.34 -17.91
CA ASN A 65 -1.84 -2.17 -17.97
C ASN A 65 -1.06 -0.86 -17.80
N GLU A 66 -0.51 -0.36 -18.91
CA GLU A 66 0.31 0.86 -18.98
C GLU A 66 -0.50 2.19 -18.86
N ASN A 67 -1.54 2.29 -18.03
CA ASN A 67 -2.28 3.57 -17.90
C ASN A 67 -2.89 3.82 -16.51
N ASP A 68 -2.11 3.79 -15.42
CA ASP A 68 -2.32 4.72 -14.28
C ASP A 68 -1.20 4.72 -13.21
N THR A 69 -0.02 4.17 -13.48
CA THR A 69 1.10 4.32 -12.54
C THR A 69 1.82 5.62 -12.85
N GLN A 70 1.30 6.74 -12.34
CA GLN A 70 2.10 7.95 -12.18
C GLN A 70 3.15 7.66 -11.10
N ILE A 71 4.30 7.13 -11.53
CA ILE A 71 5.53 7.18 -10.75
C ILE A 71 5.82 8.67 -10.56
N ILE A 72 5.54 9.20 -9.38
CA ILE A 72 6.05 10.50 -8.97
C ILE A 72 7.56 10.29 -8.82
N ASP A 73 8.29 10.62 -9.87
CA ASP A 73 9.74 10.77 -9.82
C ASP A 73 9.98 11.94 -8.86
N TYR A 74 10.37 11.64 -7.63
CA TYR A 74 10.89 12.66 -6.75
C TYR A 74 12.24 13.05 -7.33
N GLU A 75 12.25 14.07 -8.19
CA GLU A 75 13.49 14.77 -8.54
C GLU A 75 14.20 15.12 -7.22
N ASP A 76 15.34 14.48 -7.02
CA ASP A 76 16.27 14.64 -5.90
C ASP A 76 16.94 16.02 -5.95
N ASP A 77 16.14 17.08 -5.78
CA ASP A 77 16.59 18.47 -5.80
C ASP A 77 16.18 19.20 -4.52
N GLY A 78 16.54 18.63 -3.36
CA GLY A 78 16.21 19.25 -2.08
C GLY A 78 16.94 18.80 -0.81
N CYS A 79 17.82 17.80 -0.86
CA CYS A 79 18.56 17.37 0.35
C CYS A 79 19.92 18.08 0.49
N ALA A 80 19.91 19.42 0.46
CA ALA A 80 21.03 20.27 0.87
C ALA A 80 20.92 20.67 2.36
N GLY A 81 20.49 19.75 3.21
CA GLY A 81 20.40 19.94 4.66
C GLY A 81 21.73 19.60 5.33
N GLY A 82 22.67 20.53 5.32
CA GLY A 82 23.99 20.42 5.96
C GLY A 82 23.93 20.27 7.48
N ALA A 83 23.56 19.08 7.95
CA ALA A 83 23.62 18.68 9.35
C ALA A 83 24.30 17.31 9.50
N CYS A 84 25.47 17.16 8.89
CA CYS A 84 26.49 16.25 9.38
C CYS A 84 27.62 17.09 10.00
N SER A 85 27.44 17.43 11.28
CA SER A 85 28.54 17.75 12.18
C SER A 85 28.16 17.25 13.58
N VAL A 86 28.64 16.05 13.92
CA VAL A 86 29.58 15.73 15.01
C VAL A 86 29.96 14.26 14.93
#